data_AF-X1UTT0-F1
#
_entry.id   AF-X1UTT0-F1
#
_cell.length_a   1.000
_cell.length_b   1.000
_cell.length_c   1.000
_cell.angle_alpha   90.00
_cell.angle_beta   90.00
_cell.angle_gamma   90.00
#
_symmetry.space_group_name_H-M   'P 1'
#
loop_
_entity.id
_entity.type
_entity.pdbx_description
1 polymer ?
#
loop_
_entity_poly.entity_id
_entity_poly.type
_entity_poly.pdbx_seq_one_letter_code
_entity_poly.pdbx_strand_id
1 'polypeptide(L)'
;DASRRDFTINGMFFDPLEKKVIEYVGGRKDLEKKIIRTIGDPQKRFSEDYLRMLRAIRFSTQLNFAIAPKTSQAVTKHASKIKKISDERIAAELEAILTNPNRAAGTELLINS
;
A
#
# COMPACT_ATOMS: atom_id res chain seq x y z
N ASP A 1 8.37 15.36 2.64
CA ASP A 1 8.18 14.06 3.34
C ASP A 1 7.02 13.26 2.74
N ALA A 2 5.82 13.86 2.65
CA ALA A 2 4.62 13.25 2.04
C ALA A 2 4.88 12.46 0.75
N SER A 3 5.56 13.07 -0.23
CA SER A 3 5.84 12.46 -1.55
C SER A 3 6.69 11.19 -1.50
N ARG A 4 7.47 10.98 -0.42
CA ARG A 4 8.32 9.80 -0.23
C ARG A 4 7.56 8.62 0.41
N ARG A 5 6.37 8.84 0.97
CA ARG A 5 5.51 7.78 1.55
C ARG A 5 4.91 6.92 0.45
N ASP A 6 4.49 5.70 0.80
CA ASP A 6 4.06 4.70 -0.17
C ASP A 6 2.67 5.03 -0.75
N PHE A 7 1.69 5.27 0.12
CA PHE A 7 0.28 5.42 -0.22
C PHE A 7 -0.30 6.75 0.25
N THR A 8 -1.27 7.29 -0.49
CA THR A 8 -1.90 8.60 -0.24
C THR A 8 -2.44 8.72 1.18
N ILE A 9 -3.13 7.68 1.67
CA ILE A 9 -3.67 7.63 3.04
C ILE A 9 -2.59 7.70 4.14
N ASN A 10 -1.35 7.30 3.83
CA ASN A 10 -0.20 7.35 4.75
C ASN A 10 0.63 8.62 4.58
N GLY A 11 0.21 9.53 3.67
CA GLY A 11 0.87 10.79 3.37
C GLY A 11 0.18 12.02 3.95
N MET A 12 -0.84 11.83 4.80
CA MET A 12 -1.51 12.91 5.53
C MET A 12 -0.72 13.28 6.80
N PHE A 13 -0.81 14.54 7.21
CA PHE A 13 -0.18 15.05 8.44
C PHE A 13 -1.24 15.66 9.35
N PHE A 14 -0.97 15.72 10.64
CA PHE A 14 -1.84 16.40 11.61
C PHE A 14 -1.03 17.48 12.32
N ASP A 15 -1.55 18.70 12.30
CA ASP A 15 -1.05 19.80 13.12
C ASP A 15 -1.76 19.75 14.47
N PRO A 16 -1.05 19.42 15.57
CA PRO A 16 -1.66 19.31 16.90
C PRO A 16 -2.01 20.67 17.53
N LEU A 17 -1.40 21.76 17.09
CA LEU A 17 -1.67 23.11 17.60
C LEU A 17 -2.94 23.65 16.97
N GLU A 18 -3.01 23.60 15.64
CA GLU A 18 -4.19 24.05 14.88
C GLU A 18 -5.33 23.03 14.88
N LYS A 19 -5.07 21.80 15.34
CA LYS A 19 -5.99 20.64 15.31
C LYS A 19 -6.54 20.35 13.91
N LYS A 20 -5.68 20.45 12.89
CA LYS A 20 -6.06 20.32 11.48
C LYS A 20 -5.26 19.23 10.79
N VAL A 21 -5.92 18.50 9.89
CA VAL A 21 -5.27 17.58 8.96
C VAL A 21 -4.72 18.38 7.78
N ILE A 22 -3.43 18.24 7.52
CA ILE A 22 -2.74 18.82 6.37
C ILE A 22 -2.67 17.78 5.26
N GLU A 23 -3.13 18.17 4.07
CA GLU A 23 -3.27 17.30 2.91
C GLU A 23 -2.38 17.77 1.76
N TYR A 24 -1.55 16.88 1.24
CA TYR A 24 -0.63 17.17 0.12
C TYR A 24 -0.81 16.21 -1.06
N VAL A 25 -1.47 15.07 -0.88
CA VAL A 25 -1.40 13.94 -1.83
C VAL A 25 -2.76 13.29 -2.12
N GLY A 26 -3.84 13.86 -1.60
CA GLY A 26 -5.21 13.36 -1.77
C GLY A 26 -5.57 12.20 -0.84
N GLY A 27 -4.84 12.02 0.27
CA GLY A 27 -5.04 10.93 1.23
C GLY A 27 -6.42 10.91 1.84
N ARG A 28 -6.99 12.07 2.19
CA ARG A 28 -8.33 12.19 2.78
C ARG A 28 -9.43 11.63 1.87
N LYS A 29 -9.36 11.94 0.58
CA LYS A 29 -10.33 11.46 -0.41
C LYS A 29 -10.25 9.95 -0.60
N ASP A 30 -9.03 9.41 -0.66
CA ASP A 30 -8.85 7.96 -0.77
C ASP A 30 -9.22 7.24 0.54
N LEU A 31 -9.03 7.86 1.71
CA LEU A 31 -9.47 7.35 3.01
C LEU A 31 -11.00 7.25 3.07
N GLU A 32 -11.71 8.31 2.70
CA GLU A 32 -13.18 8.34 2.63
C GLU A 32 -13.72 7.27 1.67
N LYS A 33 -13.01 7.04 0.55
CA LYS A 33 -13.37 6.03 -0.46
C LYS A 33 -12.86 4.63 -0.14
N LYS A 34 -12.12 4.43 0.96
CA LYS A 34 -11.47 3.16 1.33
C LYS A 34 -10.57 2.62 0.21
N ILE A 35 -9.66 3.45 -0.30
CA ILE A 35 -8.76 3.15 -1.41
C ILE A 35 -7.29 3.16 -0.97
N ILE A 36 -6.54 2.13 -1.35
CA ILE A 36 -5.08 2.09 -1.32
C ILE A 36 -4.55 2.57 -2.68
N ARG A 37 -3.96 3.77 -2.72
CA ARG A 37 -3.38 4.38 -3.93
C ARG A 37 -1.96 4.82 -3.66
N THR A 38 -1.02 4.54 -4.56
CA THR A 38 0.35 5.04 -4.45
C THR A 38 0.42 6.56 -4.58
N ILE A 39 1.36 7.19 -3.89
CA ILE A 39 1.67 8.61 -4.13
C ILE A 39 2.51 8.72 -5.41
N GLY A 40 2.01 9.41 -6.44
CA GLY A 40 2.67 9.46 -7.74
C GLY A 40 2.47 8.18 -8.57
N ASP A 41 3.32 7.99 -9.59
CA ASP A 41 3.20 6.90 -10.56
C ASP A 41 3.55 5.52 -9.96
N PRO A 42 2.59 4.57 -9.84
CA PRO A 42 2.82 3.26 -9.24
C PRO A 42 4.00 2.49 -9.85
N GLN A 43 4.21 2.60 -11.16
CA GLN A 43 5.29 1.89 -11.86
C GLN A 43 6.66 2.34 -11.35
N LYS A 44 6.86 3.65 -11.27
CA LYS A 44 8.11 4.24 -10.74
C LYS A 44 8.26 3.94 -9.25
N ARG A 45 7.20 4.12 -8.47
CA ARG A 45 7.25 3.91 -7.02
C ARG A 45 7.59 2.48 -6.62
N PHE A 46 7.10 1.47 -7.34
CA PHE A 46 7.47 0.07 -7.07
C PHE A 46 8.86 -0.28 -7.58
N SER A 47 9.35 0.37 -8.65
CA SER A 47 10.72 0.16 -9.11
C SER A 47 11.79 0.68 -8.13
N GLU A 48 11.45 1.68 -7.30
CA GLU A 48 12.30 2.18 -6.21
C GLU A 48 12.43 1.18 -5.05
N ASP A 49 11.33 0.52 -4.68
CA ASP A 49 11.29 -0.54 -3.66
C ASP A 49 10.10 -1.48 -3.93
N TYR A 50 10.40 -2.69 -4.40
CA TYR A 50 9.38 -3.69 -4.75
C TYR A 50 8.62 -4.21 -3.53
N LEU A 51 9.11 -4.01 -2.29
CA LEU A 51 8.36 -4.39 -1.09
C LEU A 51 7.03 -3.62 -0.97
N ARG A 52 6.94 -2.43 -1.58
CA ARG A 52 5.71 -1.63 -1.60
C ARG A 52 4.53 -2.36 -2.23
N MET A 53 4.75 -3.37 -3.07
CA MET A 53 3.69 -4.20 -3.62
C MET A 53 3.01 -5.04 -2.54
N LEU A 54 3.79 -5.76 -1.73
CA LEU A 54 3.27 -6.54 -0.60
C LEU A 54 2.62 -5.64 0.44
N ARG A 55 3.19 -4.45 0.69
CA ARG A 55 2.57 -3.45 1.57
C ARG A 55 1.19 -3.00 1.08
N ALA A 56 0.97 -2.89 -0.23
CA ALA A 56 -0.34 -2.55 -0.78
C ALA A 56 -1.39 -3.62 -0.41
N ILE A 57 -1.02 -4.89 -0.59
CA ILE A 57 -1.87 -6.03 -0.23
C ILE A 57 -2.08 -6.09 1.29
N ARG A 58 -1.03 -5.87 2.09
CA ARG A 58 -1.14 -5.82 3.56
C ARG A 58 -2.11 -4.73 4.01
N PHE A 59 -1.96 -3.49 3.54
CA PHE A 59 -2.86 -2.41 3.93
C PHE A 59 -4.29 -2.64 3.43
N SER A 60 -4.46 -3.19 2.23
CA SER A 60 -5.77 -3.61 1.73
C SER A 60 -6.42 -4.63 2.67
N THR A 61 -5.67 -5.65 3.12
CA THR A 61 -6.12 -6.69 4.04
C THR A 61 -6.48 -6.13 5.42
N GLN A 62 -5.56 -5.35 6.01
CA GLN A 62 -5.71 -4.82 7.38
C GLN A 62 -6.84 -3.80 7.50
N LEU A 63 -7.00 -2.93 6.49
CA LEU A 63 -7.99 -1.85 6.52
C LEU A 63 -9.31 -2.23 5.84
N ASN A 64 -9.34 -3.38 5.14
CA ASN A 64 -10.42 -3.78 4.25
C ASN A 64 -10.73 -2.71 3.18
N PHE A 65 -9.66 -2.23 2.52
CA PHE A 65 -9.69 -1.18 1.50
C PHE A 65 -9.42 -1.78 0.12
N ALA A 66 -10.02 -1.24 -0.92
CA ALA A 66 -9.74 -1.65 -2.30
C ALA A 66 -8.42 -1.03 -2.79
N ILE A 67 -7.65 -1.76 -3.61
CA ILE A 67 -6.46 -1.20 -4.25
C ILE A 67 -6.88 -0.45 -5.53
N ALA A 68 -6.39 0.78 -5.72
CA ALA A 68 -6.70 1.57 -6.91
C ALA A 68 -6.26 0.83 -8.19
N PRO A 69 -7.04 0.87 -9.30
CA PRO A 69 -6.77 0.05 -10.49
C PRO A 69 -5.34 0.17 -11.05
N LYS A 70 -4.82 1.40 -11.17
CA LYS A 70 -3.43 1.62 -11.64
C LYS A 70 -2.38 1.07 -10.68
N THR A 71 -2.66 1.11 -9.37
CA THR A 71 -1.78 0.54 -8.35
C THR A 71 -1.80 -0.98 -8.39
N SER A 72 -2.99 -1.60 -8.50
CA SER A 72 -3.14 -3.05 -8.63
C SER A 72 -2.47 -3.57 -9.92
N GLN A 73 -2.70 -2.94 -11.06
CA GLN A 73 -2.04 -3.31 -12.33
C GLN A 73 -0.50 -3.26 -12.21
N ALA A 74 0.03 -2.29 -11.46
CA ALA A 74 1.46 -2.18 -11.24
C ALA A 74 2.00 -3.27 -10.31
N VAL A 75 1.22 -3.70 -9.31
CA VAL A 75 1.57 -4.87 -8.48
C VAL A 75 1.76 -6.08 -9.38
N THR A 76 0.77 -6.40 -10.22
CA THR A 76 0.84 -7.57 -11.12
C THR A 76 2.00 -7.49 -12.10
N LYS A 77 2.19 -6.34 -12.74
CA LYS A 77 3.27 -6.17 -13.71
C LYS A 77 4.67 -6.36 -13.09
N HIS A 78 4.84 -6.01 -11.82
CA HIS A 78 6.12 -6.09 -11.13
C HIS A 78 6.23 -7.29 -10.17
N ALA A 79 5.21 -8.14 -10.05
CA ALA A 79 5.14 -9.22 -9.06
C ALA A 79 6.39 -10.10 -9.03
N SER A 80 6.90 -10.51 -10.21
CA SER A 80 8.12 -11.33 -10.33
C SER A 80 9.38 -10.68 -9.75
N LYS A 81 9.41 -9.35 -9.61
CA LYS A 81 10.54 -8.58 -9.06
C LYS A 81 10.59 -8.63 -7.53
N ILE A 82 9.59 -9.20 -6.85
CA ILE A 82 9.61 -9.36 -5.39
C ILE A 82 10.83 -10.16 -4.93
N LYS A 83 11.35 -11.07 -5.77
CA LYS A 83 12.59 -11.84 -5.54
C LYS A 83 13.86 -10.99 -5.38
N LYS A 84 13.78 -9.68 -5.63
CA LYS A 84 14.88 -8.72 -5.39
C LYS A 84 14.89 -8.16 -3.96
N ILE A 85 13.86 -8.45 -3.17
CA ILE A 85 13.74 -8.02 -1.78
C ILE A 85 14.25 -9.15 -0.88
N SER A 86 14.83 -8.79 0.26
CA SER A 86 15.30 -9.78 1.22
C SER A 86 14.15 -10.61 1.79
N ASP A 87 14.43 -11.87 2.07
CA ASP A 87 13.43 -12.83 2.53
C ASP A 87 12.82 -12.42 3.87
N GLU A 88 13.59 -11.79 4.76
CA GLU A 88 13.10 -11.31 6.07
C GLU A 88 12.04 -10.22 5.91
N ARG A 89 12.25 -9.30 4.96
CA ARG A 89 11.31 -8.21 4.68
C ARG A 89 10.03 -8.75 4.03
N ILE A 90 10.16 -9.74 3.15
CA ILE A 90 9.01 -10.44 2.55
C ILE A 90 8.24 -11.17 3.64
N ALA A 91 8.92 -11.92 4.49
CA ALA A 91 8.31 -12.70 5.58
C ALA A 91 7.51 -11.80 6.53
N ALA A 92 8.06 -10.63 6.92
CA ALA A 92 7.36 -9.70 7.78
C ALA A 92 6.03 -9.17 7.19
N GLU A 93 5.99 -8.91 5.87
CA GLU A 93 4.75 -8.49 5.21
C GLU A 93 3.76 -9.66 5.06
N LEU A 94 4.24 -10.86 4.73
CA LEU A 94 3.41 -12.06 4.64
C LEU A 94 2.81 -12.46 5.98
N GLU A 95 3.60 -12.43 7.06
CA GLU A 95 3.12 -12.71 8.43
C GLU A 95 1.98 -11.76 8.80
N ALA A 96 2.14 -10.46 8.52
CA ALA A 96 1.10 -9.46 8.79
C ALA A 96 -0.19 -9.66 7.96
N ILE A 97 -0.08 -10.26 6.77
CA ILE A 97 -1.25 -10.62 5.94
C ILE A 97 -1.91 -11.90 6.46
N LEU A 98 -1.12 -12.95 6.67
CA LEU A 98 -1.60 -14.30 6.96
C LEU A 98 -2.13 -14.48 8.38
N THR A 99 -1.68 -13.65 9.33
CA THR A 99 -2.19 -13.66 10.71
C THR A 99 -3.40 -12.75 10.92
N ASN A 100 -3.76 -11.91 9.94
CA ASN A 100 -4.88 -10.98 10.05
C ASN A 100 -6.24 -11.73 10.02
N PRO A 101 -7.28 -11.24 10.71
CA PRO A 101 -8.64 -11.80 10.59
C PRO A 101 -9.17 -11.82 9.15
N ASN A 102 -8.79 -10.84 8.31
CA ASN A 102 -9.16 -10.76 6.91
C ASN A 102 -8.22 -11.53 5.97
N ARG A 103 -7.36 -12.41 6.50
CA ARG A 103 -6.34 -13.15 5.74
C ARG A 103 -6.87 -13.83 4.48
N ALA A 104 -8.11 -14.33 4.47
CA ALA A 104 -8.69 -14.98 3.29
C ALA A 104 -8.69 -14.04 2.07
N ALA A 105 -9.16 -12.80 2.23
CA ALA A 105 -9.15 -11.79 1.17
C ALA A 105 -7.71 -11.37 0.82
N GLY A 106 -6.81 -11.28 1.81
CA GLY A 106 -5.40 -10.98 1.57
C GLY A 106 -4.68 -12.06 0.76
N THR A 107 -4.94 -13.33 1.05
CA THR A 107 -4.40 -14.48 0.32
C THR A 107 -4.96 -14.54 -1.10
N GLU A 108 -6.25 -14.26 -1.29
CA GLU A 108 -6.84 -14.15 -2.63
C GLU A 108 -6.15 -13.07 -3.48
N LEU A 109 -5.89 -11.90 -2.89
CA LEU A 109 -5.12 -10.85 -3.56
C LEU A 109 -3.70 -11.31 -3.90
N LEU A 110 -3.01 -12.04 -3.00
CA LEU A 110 -1.67 -12.58 -3.28
C LEU A 110 -1.66 -13.56 -4.46
N ILE A 111 -2.69 -14.40 -4.58
CA ILE A 111 -2.79 -15.41 -5.66
C ILE A 111 -3.14 -14.76 -7.00
N ASN A 112 -4.02 -13.76 -6.99
CA ASN A 112 -4.51 -13.10 -8.20
C ASN A 112 -3.61 -11.94 -8.67
N SER A 113 -2.56 -11.61 -7.92
CA SER A 113 -1.61 -10.53 -8.23
C SER A 113 -0.52 -10.97 -9.17
#